data_AF-A0A9Q0NFQ3-F1
#
_entry.id   AF-A0A9Q0NFQ3-F1
#
_cell.length_a   1.000
_cell.length_b   1.000
_cell.length_c   1.000
_cell.angle_alpha   90.00
_cell.angle_beta   90.00
_cell.angle_gamma   90.00
#
_symmetry.space_group_name_H-M   'P 1'
#
loop_
_entity.id
_entity.type
_entity.pdbx_description
1 polymer ?
#
loop_
_entity_poly.entity_id
_entity_poly.type
_entity_poly.pdbx_seq_one_letter_code
_entity_poly.pdbx_strand_id
1 'polypeptide(L)'
;LHFPQQEIIPQVKGTLRWNKLSNSSDPELAKGVSKFSSPQTEIRALIEGQMLHHKSIASEMGYSFGENTRILTTGGGSENKSILQVISDVFGAPVYVQKSSEAAVLGAAFRAKYVHYTSEKTGEEKESYFEYTSKFLPHHMQRICDPSPDSSDIYSVMQQRYLEMINVLE
;
A
#
# COMPACT_ATOMS: atom_id res chain seq x y z
N LEU A 1 11.32 11.00 1.97
CA LEU A 1 10.29 11.44 1.00
C LEU A 1 10.94 11.72 -0.33
N HIS A 2 10.31 11.31 -1.42
CA HIS A 2 10.78 11.57 -2.78
C HIS A 2 9.59 11.70 -3.72
N PHE A 3 9.24 12.94 -4.04
CA PHE A 3 8.16 13.34 -4.95
C PHE A 3 8.79 14.17 -6.08
N PRO A 4 9.20 13.55 -7.19
CA PRO A 4 9.86 14.25 -8.29
C PRO A 4 8.91 15.25 -9.00
N GLN A 5 7.61 15.00 -8.94
CA GLN A 5 6.55 15.88 -9.41
C GLN A 5 5.65 16.27 -8.24
N GLN A 6 4.80 17.28 -8.46
CA GLN A 6 3.78 17.67 -7.49
C GLN A 6 2.84 16.48 -7.26
N GLU A 7 2.78 15.99 -6.03
CA GLU A 7 1.85 14.95 -5.64
C GLU A 7 0.44 15.53 -5.43
N ILE A 8 -0.60 14.74 -5.68
CA ILE A 8 -1.99 15.18 -5.54
C ILE A 8 -2.38 15.21 -4.05
N ILE A 9 -2.01 14.15 -3.34
CA ILE A 9 -2.28 13.98 -1.91
C ILE A 9 -1.02 13.35 -1.31
N PRO A 10 -0.30 14.01 -0.40
CA PRO A 10 -0.41 15.43 -0.04
C PRO A 10 0.16 16.33 -1.14
N GLN A 11 -0.19 17.62 -1.15
CA GLN A 11 0.25 18.58 -2.17
C GLN A 11 1.72 19.02 -1.98
N VAL A 12 2.66 18.09 -2.10
CA VAL A 12 4.09 18.32 -1.90
C VAL A 12 4.92 17.99 -3.13
N LYS A 13 6.11 18.60 -3.23
CA LYS A 13 7.11 18.31 -4.26
C LYS A 13 8.52 18.42 -3.68
N GLY A 14 9.36 17.45 -3.97
CA GLY A 14 10.78 17.49 -3.61
C GLY A 14 11.29 16.20 -2.99
N THR A 15 12.50 16.26 -2.46
CA THR A 15 13.16 15.13 -1.80
C THR A 15 13.67 15.55 -0.45
N LEU A 16 13.30 14.80 0.59
CA LEU A 16 13.76 15.01 1.96
C LEU A 16 14.20 13.68 2.56
N ARG A 17 15.41 13.68 3.11
CA ARG A 17 16.05 12.51 3.72
C ARG A 17 16.24 12.78 5.20
N TRP A 18 15.44 12.12 6.02
CA TRP A 18 15.61 12.18 7.46
C TRP A 18 16.22 10.90 7.97
N ASN A 19 17.23 11.03 8.83
CA ASN A 19 17.77 9.93 9.60
C ASN A 19 17.25 10.03 11.05
N LYS A 20 17.78 9.20 11.95
CA LYS A 20 17.38 9.18 13.36
C LYS A 20 17.64 10.48 14.14
N LEU A 21 18.49 11.37 13.63
CA LEU A 21 18.84 12.65 14.25
C LEU A 21 17.99 13.80 13.71
N SER A 22 17.35 13.62 12.55
CA SER A 22 16.47 14.63 11.94
C SER A 22 15.14 14.72 12.68
N ASN A 23 14.60 15.93 12.79
CA ASN A 23 13.28 16.21 13.34
C ASN A 23 12.78 17.58 12.85
N SER A 24 11.49 17.84 13.05
CA SER A 24 10.82 19.10 12.67
C SER A 24 11.06 20.26 13.67
N SER A 25 11.54 19.98 14.89
CA SER A 25 11.60 20.98 15.96
C SER A 25 12.77 21.96 15.82
N ASP A 26 13.85 21.56 15.17
CA ASP A 26 15.03 22.39 14.92
C ASP A 26 15.16 22.67 13.40
N PRO A 27 15.28 23.95 12.96
CA PRO A 27 15.36 24.29 11.55
C PRO A 27 16.55 23.67 10.79
N GLU A 28 17.69 23.46 11.43
CA GLU A 28 18.85 22.82 10.80
C GLU A 28 18.66 21.30 10.71
N LEU A 29 18.06 20.68 11.72
CA LEU A 29 17.75 19.25 11.68
C LEU A 29 16.60 18.91 10.71
N ALA A 30 15.67 19.85 10.51
CA ALA A 30 14.54 19.72 9.60
C ALA A 30 14.97 19.66 8.12
N LYS A 31 16.10 20.30 7.76
CA LYS A 31 16.69 20.20 6.41
C LYS A 31 17.06 18.76 6.03
N GLY A 32 17.28 17.89 7.02
CA GLY A 32 17.69 16.52 6.80
C GLY A 32 19.13 16.39 6.31
N VAL A 33 19.46 15.22 5.76
CA VAL A 33 20.79 14.91 5.22
C VAL A 33 20.80 14.99 3.70
N SER A 34 21.95 15.37 3.12
CA SER A 34 22.11 15.41 1.66
C SER A 34 22.09 14.02 1.02
N LYS A 35 22.60 13.00 1.73
CA LYS A 35 22.65 11.59 1.33
C LYS A 35 22.64 10.68 2.54
N PHE A 36 22.15 9.46 2.40
CA PHE A 36 22.36 8.42 3.41
C PHE A 36 23.78 7.86 3.37
N SER A 37 24.16 7.13 4.42
CA SER A 37 25.49 6.54 4.58
C SER A 37 25.79 5.44 3.56
N SER A 38 24.76 4.79 3.00
CA SER A 38 24.92 3.74 2.01
C SER A 38 23.83 3.81 0.93
N PRO A 39 24.12 3.37 -0.32
CA PRO A 39 23.11 3.22 -1.37
C PRO A 39 21.96 2.28 -0.98
N GLN A 40 22.24 1.26 -0.16
CA GLN A 40 21.23 0.32 0.33
C GLN A 40 20.22 1.02 1.23
N THR A 41 20.68 1.92 2.11
CA THR A 41 19.80 2.75 2.95
C THR A 41 18.96 3.69 2.10
N GLU A 42 19.53 4.25 1.03
CA GLU A 42 18.81 5.14 0.11
C GLU A 42 17.63 4.41 -0.58
N ILE A 43 17.88 3.22 -1.12
CA ILE A 43 16.84 2.40 -1.75
C ILE A 43 15.77 1.99 -0.74
N ARG A 44 16.18 1.52 0.45
CA ARG A 44 15.25 1.11 1.49
C ARG A 44 14.37 2.27 1.95
N ALA A 45 14.96 3.43 2.23
CA ALA A 45 14.24 4.63 2.66
C ALA A 45 13.30 5.17 1.58
N LEU A 46 13.63 4.99 0.29
CA LEU A 46 12.72 5.32 -0.81
C LEU A 46 11.46 4.44 -0.75
N ILE A 47 11.62 3.11 -0.69
CA ILE A 47 10.48 2.18 -0.65
C ILE A 47 9.65 2.37 0.62
N GLU A 48 10.29 2.44 1.79
CA GLU A 48 9.61 2.68 3.06
C GLU A 48 8.85 4.01 3.04
N GLY A 49 9.45 5.08 2.49
CA GLY A 49 8.81 6.37 2.35
C GLY A 49 7.53 6.33 1.50
N GLN A 50 7.55 5.59 0.39
CA GLN A 50 6.36 5.40 -0.46
C GLN A 50 5.29 4.55 0.25
N MET A 51 5.68 3.52 0.98
CA MET A 51 4.71 2.69 1.72
C MET A 51 4.11 3.43 2.92
N LEU A 52 4.90 4.23 3.63
CA LEU A 52 4.42 5.10 4.72
C LEU A 52 3.47 6.18 4.20
N HIS A 53 3.75 6.71 3.00
CA HIS A 53 2.85 7.60 2.29
C HIS A 53 1.48 6.92 2.06
N HIS A 54 1.46 5.78 1.37
CA HIS A 54 0.22 5.06 1.09
C HIS A 54 -0.52 4.62 2.36
N LYS A 55 0.20 4.16 3.38
CA LYS A 55 -0.40 3.78 4.66
C LYS A 55 -1.07 4.97 5.33
N SER A 56 -0.40 6.13 5.38
CA SER A 56 -0.96 7.34 6.00
C SER A 56 -2.24 7.80 5.31
N ILE A 57 -2.22 7.87 3.97
CA ILE A 57 -3.42 8.25 3.20
C ILE A 57 -4.56 7.23 3.40
N ALA A 58 -4.27 5.93 3.39
CA ALA A 58 -5.29 4.93 3.63
C ALA A 58 -5.85 5.01 5.07
N SER A 59 -5.00 5.25 6.07
CA SER A 59 -5.47 5.47 7.44
C SER A 59 -6.36 6.70 7.57
N GLU A 60 -6.03 7.81 6.89
CA GLU A 60 -6.89 9.01 6.83
C GLU A 60 -8.24 8.74 6.14
N MET A 61 -8.27 7.84 5.15
CA MET A 61 -9.51 7.36 4.51
C MET A 61 -10.34 6.41 5.41
N GLY A 62 -9.86 6.08 6.62
CA GLY A 62 -10.57 5.24 7.58
C GLY A 62 -10.20 3.75 7.53
N TYR A 63 -9.17 3.36 6.77
CA TYR A 63 -8.67 1.98 6.77
C TYR A 63 -7.85 1.68 8.03
N SER A 64 -8.06 0.49 8.60
CA SER A 64 -7.23 -0.07 9.66
C SER A 64 -6.47 -1.30 9.15
N PHE A 65 -5.28 -1.49 9.67
CA PHE A 65 -4.39 -2.58 9.28
C PHE A 65 -4.02 -3.42 10.50
N GLY A 66 -3.95 -4.73 10.31
CA GLY A 66 -3.62 -5.71 11.34
C GLY A 66 -3.75 -7.13 10.81
N GLU A 67 -3.77 -8.11 11.71
CA GLU A 67 -3.77 -9.54 11.37
C GLU A 67 -4.98 -9.99 10.53
N ASN A 68 -6.12 -9.30 10.68
CA ASN A 68 -7.34 -9.57 9.92
C ASN A 68 -7.37 -8.88 8.54
N THR A 69 -6.37 -8.05 8.23
CA THR A 69 -6.27 -7.35 6.95
C THR A 69 -5.39 -8.16 6.01
N ARG A 70 -5.82 -8.32 4.75
CA ARG A 70 -5.01 -8.97 3.71
C ARG A 70 -4.62 -7.94 2.67
N ILE A 71 -3.32 -7.72 2.49
CA ILE A 71 -2.83 -6.85 1.43
C ILE A 71 -2.63 -7.69 0.18
N LEU A 72 -3.43 -7.43 -0.85
CA LEU A 72 -3.30 -8.09 -2.13
C LEU A 72 -2.43 -7.26 -3.07
N THR A 73 -1.26 -7.78 -3.42
CA THR A 73 -0.37 -7.18 -4.41
C THR A 73 -0.57 -7.83 -5.77
N THR A 74 -0.63 -7.00 -6.82
CA THR A 74 -0.85 -7.41 -8.21
C THR A 74 0.13 -6.66 -9.12
N GLY A 75 0.22 -7.06 -10.39
CA GLY A 75 1.12 -6.45 -11.38
C GLY A 75 2.60 -6.78 -11.17
N GLY A 76 3.50 -6.17 -11.97
CA GLY A 76 4.92 -6.52 -11.99
C GLY A 76 5.67 -6.30 -10.67
N GLY A 77 5.21 -5.35 -9.83
CA GLY A 77 5.79 -5.12 -8.49
C GLY A 77 5.62 -6.29 -7.52
N SER A 78 4.71 -7.23 -7.82
CA SER A 78 4.46 -8.41 -6.99
C SER A 78 5.52 -9.52 -7.09
N GLU A 79 6.55 -9.34 -7.92
CA GLU A 79 7.62 -10.32 -8.09
C GLU A 79 8.76 -10.14 -7.06
N ASN A 80 8.96 -8.92 -6.54
CA ASN A 80 10.07 -8.63 -5.64
C ASN A 80 9.70 -8.88 -4.17
N LYS A 81 10.11 -10.06 -3.66
CA LYS A 81 9.85 -10.48 -2.28
C LYS A 81 10.36 -9.51 -1.21
N SER A 82 11.46 -8.80 -1.47
CA SER A 82 12.00 -7.82 -0.51
C SER A 82 11.10 -6.60 -0.40
N ILE A 83 10.51 -6.14 -1.51
CA ILE A 83 9.52 -5.05 -1.49
C ILE A 83 8.23 -5.53 -0.80
N LEU A 84 7.79 -6.75 -1.09
CA LEU A 84 6.61 -7.33 -0.42
C LEU A 84 6.76 -7.41 1.10
N GLN A 85 7.96 -7.75 1.59
CA GLN A 85 8.23 -7.73 3.03
C GLN A 85 8.13 -6.31 3.60
N VAL A 86 8.66 -5.29 2.91
CA VAL A 86 8.53 -3.89 3.34
C VAL A 86 7.06 -3.48 3.42
N ILE A 87 6.24 -3.86 2.43
CA ILE A 87 4.80 -3.61 2.45
C ILE A 87 4.18 -4.27 3.69
N SER A 88 4.47 -5.55 3.92
CA SER A 88 3.91 -6.28 5.06
C SER A 88 4.29 -5.63 6.39
N ASP A 89 5.57 -5.29 6.56
CA ASP A 89 6.11 -4.68 7.77
C ASP A 89 5.51 -3.29 8.03
N VAL A 90 5.50 -2.41 7.01
CA VAL A 90 5.01 -1.03 7.13
C VAL A 90 3.53 -1.02 7.49
N PHE A 91 2.72 -1.81 6.79
CA PHE A 91 1.28 -1.84 7.03
C PHE A 91 0.92 -2.69 8.26
N GLY A 92 1.79 -3.59 8.72
CA GLY A 92 1.48 -4.49 9.84
C GLY A 92 0.44 -5.54 9.48
N ALA A 93 0.45 -6.01 8.23
CA ALA A 93 -0.55 -6.94 7.71
C ALA A 93 0.07 -7.95 6.72
N PRO A 94 -0.46 -9.19 6.66
CA PRO A 94 0.02 -10.21 5.73
C PRO A 94 -0.17 -9.79 4.27
N VAL A 95 0.85 -10.10 3.46
CA VAL A 95 0.85 -9.80 2.02
C VAL A 95 0.61 -11.06 1.20
N TYR A 96 -0.28 -10.93 0.24
CA TYR A 96 -0.70 -11.96 -0.69
C TYR A 96 -0.41 -11.53 -2.12
N VAL A 97 -0.20 -12.52 -2.99
CA VAL A 97 -0.08 -12.34 -4.43
C VAL A 97 -1.12 -13.20 -5.13
N GLN A 98 -1.75 -12.64 -6.16
CA GLN A 98 -2.61 -13.36 -7.07
C GLN A 98 -2.03 -13.28 -8.47
N LYS A 99 -1.71 -14.43 -9.07
CA LYS A 99 -1.26 -14.52 -10.46
C LYS A 99 -2.45 -14.27 -11.39
N SER A 100 -2.71 -13.01 -11.71
CA SER A 100 -3.76 -12.57 -12.62
C SER A 100 -3.30 -11.26 -13.24
N SER A 101 -3.04 -11.25 -14.56
CA SER A 101 -2.54 -10.05 -15.22
C SER A 101 -3.62 -9.00 -15.52
N GLU A 102 -4.91 -9.39 -15.62
CA GLU A 102 -5.97 -8.49 -16.14
C GLU A 102 -7.19 -8.36 -15.21
N ALA A 103 -7.00 -7.80 -14.02
CA ALA A 103 -8.10 -7.63 -13.04
C ALA A 103 -9.28 -6.80 -13.57
N ALA A 104 -9.01 -5.75 -14.36
CA ALA A 104 -10.04 -4.89 -14.92
C ALA A 104 -10.91 -5.64 -15.95
N VAL A 105 -10.30 -6.42 -16.84
CA VAL A 105 -11.01 -7.21 -17.86
C VAL A 105 -11.83 -8.31 -17.20
N LEU A 106 -11.29 -8.98 -16.20
CA LEU A 106 -12.02 -9.98 -15.41
C LEU A 106 -13.24 -9.36 -14.71
N GLY A 107 -13.08 -8.16 -14.13
CA GLY A 107 -14.18 -7.40 -13.56
C GLY A 107 -15.27 -7.06 -14.58
N ALA A 108 -14.89 -6.63 -15.79
CA ALA A 108 -15.84 -6.36 -16.87
C ALA A 108 -16.61 -7.63 -17.29
N ALA A 109 -15.92 -8.76 -17.39
CA ALA A 109 -16.53 -10.05 -17.71
C ALA A 109 -17.53 -10.49 -16.62
N PHE A 110 -17.21 -10.31 -15.34
CA PHE A 110 -18.15 -10.59 -14.24
C PHE A 110 -19.41 -9.71 -14.31
N ARG A 111 -19.26 -8.42 -14.62
CA ARG A 111 -20.41 -7.53 -14.81
C ARG A 111 -21.28 -7.97 -15.99
N ALA A 112 -20.69 -8.29 -17.13
CA ALA A 112 -21.43 -8.76 -18.30
C ALA A 112 -22.20 -10.06 -18.02
N LYS A 113 -21.54 -11.01 -17.36
CA LYS A 113 -22.13 -12.29 -16.99
C LYS A 113 -23.29 -12.13 -15.99
N TYR A 114 -23.16 -11.24 -15.01
CA TYR A 114 -24.22 -10.97 -14.04
C TYR A 114 -25.44 -10.30 -14.70
N VAL A 115 -25.25 -9.36 -15.62
CA VAL A 115 -26.35 -8.75 -16.39
C VAL A 115 -27.08 -9.81 -17.21
N HIS A 116 -26.35 -10.70 -17.87
CA HIS A 116 -26.97 -11.81 -18.61
C HIS A 116 -27.79 -12.73 -17.69
N TYR A 117 -27.22 -13.20 -16.58
CA TYR A 117 -27.92 -14.01 -15.57
C TYR A 117 -29.21 -13.35 -15.07
N THR A 118 -29.15 -12.07 -14.73
CA THR A 118 -30.33 -11.35 -14.22
C THR A 118 -31.39 -11.09 -15.29
N SER A 119 -31.02 -11.10 -16.57
CA SER A 119 -31.97 -10.92 -17.69
C SER A 119 -32.77 -12.19 -18.01
N GLU A 120 -32.21 -13.38 -17.78
CA GLU A 120 -32.89 -14.67 -18.05
C GLU A 120 -33.80 -15.12 -16.90
N LYS A 121 -33.54 -14.69 -15.66
CA LYS A 121 -34.37 -15.02 -14.49
C LYS A 121 -35.61 -14.12 -14.40
N THR A 122 -36.80 -14.70 -14.60
CA THR A 122 -38.11 -14.08 -14.33
C THR A 122 -38.78 -14.69 -13.09
N GLY A 123 -39.22 -13.85 -12.16
CA GLY A 123 -40.09 -14.25 -11.03
C GLY A 123 -39.42 -14.87 -9.80
N GLU A 124 -38.13 -15.22 -9.84
CA GLU A 124 -37.39 -15.75 -8.69
C GLU A 124 -36.49 -14.71 -8.01
N GLU A 125 -36.19 -14.93 -6.73
CA GLU A 125 -35.20 -14.17 -5.98
C GLU A 125 -33.82 -14.31 -6.65
N LYS A 126 -33.23 -13.17 -7.02
CA LYS A 126 -31.93 -13.14 -7.74
C LYS A 126 -30.81 -13.09 -6.72
N GLU A 127 -29.77 -13.90 -6.94
CA GLU A 127 -28.54 -13.80 -6.17
C GLU A 127 -27.96 -12.39 -6.30
N SER A 128 -27.34 -11.87 -5.23
CA SER A 128 -26.60 -10.63 -5.31
C SER A 128 -25.39 -10.76 -6.24
N TYR A 129 -24.85 -9.62 -6.71
CA TYR A 129 -23.64 -9.61 -7.54
C TYR A 129 -22.50 -10.38 -6.88
N PHE A 130 -22.31 -10.22 -5.57
CA PHE A 130 -21.25 -10.89 -4.83
C PHE A 130 -21.47 -12.40 -4.77
N GLU A 131 -22.66 -12.87 -4.36
CA GLU A 131 -22.96 -14.30 -4.29
C GLU A 131 -22.81 -14.98 -5.64
N TYR A 132 -23.31 -14.36 -6.70
CA TYR A 132 -23.19 -14.88 -8.07
C TYR A 132 -21.73 -14.95 -8.53
N THR A 133 -20.97 -13.85 -8.36
CA THR A 133 -19.60 -13.75 -8.91
C THR A 133 -18.56 -14.49 -8.08
N SER A 134 -18.78 -14.65 -6.78
CA SER A 134 -17.85 -15.35 -5.87
C SER A 134 -17.54 -16.78 -6.31
N LYS A 135 -18.50 -17.44 -6.97
CA LYS A 135 -18.39 -18.80 -7.54
C LYS A 135 -17.35 -18.91 -8.66
N PHE A 136 -17.00 -17.80 -9.28
CA PHE A 136 -16.04 -17.73 -10.38
C PHE A 136 -14.71 -17.11 -9.97
N LEU A 137 -14.56 -16.71 -8.70
CA LEU A 137 -13.32 -16.11 -8.25
C LEU A 137 -12.20 -17.14 -8.30
N PRO A 138 -11.02 -16.78 -8.86
CA PRO A 138 -9.86 -17.64 -8.81
C PRO A 138 -9.46 -17.91 -7.36
N HIS A 139 -9.31 -19.19 -7.01
CA HIS A 139 -8.97 -19.61 -5.65
C HIS A 139 -7.47 -19.54 -5.31
N HIS A 140 -6.60 -19.08 -6.23
CA HIS A 140 -5.15 -19.15 -6.08
C HIS A 140 -4.52 -17.86 -5.52
N MET A 141 -4.99 -17.43 -4.35
CA MET A 141 -4.28 -16.41 -3.58
C MET A 141 -3.15 -17.06 -2.77
N GLN A 142 -1.92 -16.60 -2.96
CA GLN A 142 -0.76 -17.12 -2.24
C GLN A 142 -0.30 -16.11 -1.19
N ARG A 143 -0.27 -16.52 0.09
CA ARG A 143 0.39 -15.75 1.16
C ARG A 143 1.89 -15.77 0.93
N ILE A 144 2.53 -14.62 0.86
CA ILE A 144 3.95 -14.49 0.57
C ILE A 144 4.76 -14.21 1.83
N CYS A 145 4.30 -13.29 2.67
CA CYS A 145 5.00 -12.90 3.88
C CYS A 145 4.05 -12.32 4.92
N ASP A 146 4.55 -12.32 6.15
CA ASP A 146 3.93 -11.78 7.34
C ASP A 146 4.78 -10.64 7.89
N PRO A 147 4.16 -9.68 8.61
CA PRO A 147 4.90 -8.59 9.22
C PRO A 147 5.93 -9.15 10.22
N SER A 148 7.10 -8.54 10.24
CA SER A 148 8.14 -8.85 11.23
C SER A 148 7.63 -8.51 12.64
N PRO A 149 8.01 -9.26 13.70
CA PRO A 149 7.47 -9.06 15.05
C PRO A 149 7.68 -7.65 15.61
N ASP A 150 8.77 -6.99 15.22
CA ASP A 150 9.16 -5.64 15.63
C ASP A 150 8.68 -4.53 14.68
N SER A 151 7.95 -4.89 13.60
CA SER A 151 7.60 -3.92 12.55
C SER A 151 6.68 -2.83 13.07
N SER A 152 5.72 -3.17 13.94
CA SER A 152 4.78 -2.20 14.52
C SER A 152 5.51 -1.11 15.31
N ASP A 153 6.49 -1.50 16.12
CA ASP A 153 7.26 -0.57 16.96
C ASP A 153 8.10 0.38 16.11
N ILE A 154 8.69 -0.13 15.03
CA ILE A 154 9.51 0.66 14.11
C ILE A 154 8.63 1.61 13.28
N TYR A 155 7.61 1.08 12.60
CA TYR A 155 6.88 1.83 11.59
C TYR A 155 5.80 2.73 12.15
N SER A 156 5.31 2.51 13.37
CA SER A 156 4.43 3.48 14.05
C SER A 156 5.16 4.81 14.29
N VAL A 157 6.40 4.77 14.77
CA VAL A 157 7.25 5.94 14.96
C VAL A 157 7.63 6.57 13.63
N MET A 158 7.98 5.76 12.62
CA MET A 158 8.30 6.28 11.29
C MET A 158 7.09 6.91 10.58
N GLN A 159 5.88 6.44 10.86
CA GLN A 159 4.65 7.03 10.31
C GLN A 159 4.43 8.45 10.85
N GLN A 160 4.65 8.68 12.15
CA GLN A 160 4.62 10.04 12.70
C GLN A 160 5.70 10.93 12.09
N ARG A 161 6.93 10.40 11.97
CA ARG A 161 8.02 11.11 11.29
C ARG A 161 7.67 11.45 9.84
N TYR A 162 7.02 10.55 9.11
CA TYR A 162 6.55 10.80 7.76
C TYR A 162 5.60 12.02 7.73
N LEU A 163 4.62 12.10 8.63
CA LEU A 163 3.68 13.22 8.68
C LEU A 163 4.39 14.56 8.95
N GLU A 164 5.35 14.57 9.88
CA GLU A 164 6.19 15.75 10.13
C GLU A 164 7.01 16.15 8.88
N MET A 165 7.58 15.17 8.19
CA MET A 165 8.36 15.41 6.98
C MET A 165 7.51 16.03 5.86
N ILE A 166 6.23 15.66 5.76
CA ILE A 166 5.30 16.23 4.77
C ILE A 166 5.07 17.70 5.07
N ASN A 167 4.81 18.06 6.33
CA ASN A 167 4.61 19.46 6.74
C ASN A 167 5.86 20.33 6.52
N VAL A 168 7.06 19.75 6.54
CA VAL A 168 8.32 20.45 6.24
C VAL A 168 8.55 20.63 4.74
N LEU A 169 7.93 19.77 3.92
CA LEU A 169 8.08 19.79 2.46
C LEU A 169 7.04 20.68 1.75
N GLU A 170 5.90 20.91 2.40
CA GLU A 170 4.84 21.84 1.99
C GLU A 170 5.29 23.31 2.09
#